data_AF-R4IPQ3-F1
#
_entry.id   AF-R4IPQ3-F1
#
_cell.length_a   1.000
_cell.length_b   1.000
_cell.length_c   1.000
_cell.angle_alpha   90.00
_cell.angle_beta   90.00
_cell.angle_gamma   90.00
#
_symmetry.space_group_name_H-M   'P 1'
#
loop_
_entity.id
_entity.type
_entity.pdbx_description
1 polymer ?
#
loop_
_entity_poly.entity_id
_entity_poly.type
_entity_poly.pdbx_seq_one_letter_code
_entity_poly.pdbx_strand_id
1 'polypeptide(L)'
;EGESELVSGFNVEYAAGPFALFFLAEYSNIMMMNTLSCILFISPTQPTPELFSINLMTKVALMTMAFLWVRASYPRFRYDQLMHLLWKQFLPLTLAMCLWHTSLPVSMFLLPPQQ
;
A
#
# COMPACT_ATOMS: atom_id res chain seq x y z
N GLU A 1 8.58 12.80 -2.41
CA GLU A 1 9.41 14.01 -2.64
C GLU A 1 10.88 13.77 -2.30
N GLY A 2 11.76 13.96 -3.28
CA GLY A 2 13.21 13.90 -3.11
C GLY A 2 13.76 15.29 -2.79
N GLU A 3 13.57 15.77 -1.56
CA GLU A 3 14.00 17.12 -1.15
C GLU A 3 15.50 17.41 -1.37
N SER A 4 16.31 16.36 -1.48
CA SER A 4 17.77 16.42 -1.55
C SER A 4 18.35 16.35 -2.96
N GLU A 5 17.54 16.00 -3.97
CA GLU A 5 18.03 15.82 -5.34
C GLU A 5 17.38 16.80 -6.35
N LEU A 6 16.17 17.27 -6.07
CA LEU A 6 15.50 18.33 -6.83
C LEU A 6 14.74 19.22 -5.85
N VAL A 7 15.07 20.53 -5.80
CA VAL A 7 14.33 21.58 -5.08
C VAL A 7 12.83 21.32 -5.22
N SER A 8 12.18 20.86 -4.14
CA SER A 8 10.78 20.38 -4.01
C SER A 8 9.99 20.00 -5.29
N GLY A 9 10.62 19.30 -6.24
CA GLY A 9 10.02 18.75 -7.47
C GLY A 9 8.93 19.61 -8.13
N PHE A 10 7.77 18.97 -8.41
CA PHE A 10 6.59 19.59 -9.05
C PHE A 10 5.82 20.56 -8.14
N ASN A 11 6.07 20.52 -6.82
CA ASN A 11 5.33 21.33 -5.84
C ASN A 11 5.87 22.76 -5.71
N VAL A 12 7.03 23.08 -6.32
CA VAL A 12 7.67 24.42 -6.27
C VAL A 12 6.81 25.51 -6.90
N GLU A 13 6.03 25.18 -7.93
CA GLU A 13 5.32 26.16 -8.75
C GLU A 13 3.97 26.58 -8.17
N TYR A 14 3.52 25.90 -7.10
CA TYR A 14 2.19 26.12 -6.53
C TYR A 14 2.23 27.08 -5.34
N ALA A 15 1.31 28.05 -5.34
CA ALA A 15 1.03 28.87 -4.17
C ALA A 15 0.50 28.03 -3.00
N ALA A 16 0.49 28.60 -1.79
CA ALA A 16 0.17 27.90 -0.54
C ALA A 16 -1.18 27.12 -0.54
N GLY A 17 -2.18 27.59 -1.30
CA GLY A 17 -3.49 26.91 -1.41
C GLY A 17 -3.42 25.56 -2.13
N PRO A 18 -3.09 25.52 -3.43
CA PRO A 18 -2.94 24.25 -4.17
C PRO A 18 -1.87 23.32 -3.59
N PHE A 19 -0.80 23.87 -2.99
CA PHE A 19 0.19 23.10 -2.25
C PHE A 19 -0.44 22.29 -1.10
N ALA A 20 -1.30 22.92 -0.28
CA ALA A 20 -1.98 22.23 0.82
C ALA A 20 -2.88 21.07 0.33
N LEU A 21 -3.52 21.22 -0.83
CA LEU A 21 -4.33 20.15 -1.42
C LEU A 21 -3.49 18.94 -1.85
N PHE A 22 -2.28 19.15 -2.36
CA PHE A 22 -1.38 18.03 -2.70
C PHE A 22 -0.92 17.25 -1.46
N PHE A 23 -0.54 17.93 -0.37
CA PHE A 23 -0.19 17.23 0.88
C PHE A 23 -1.39 16.46 1.44
N LEU A 24 -2.57 17.08 1.45
CA LEU A 24 -3.78 16.42 1.92
C LEU A 24 -4.11 15.19 1.06
N ALA A 25 -3.93 15.28 -0.27
CA ALA A 25 -4.11 14.17 -1.19
C ALA A 25 -3.07 13.05 -1.01
N GLU A 26 -1.80 13.37 -0.75
CA GLU A 26 -0.77 12.35 -0.48
C GLU A 26 -1.12 11.57 0.79
N TYR A 27 -1.46 12.27 1.88
CA TYR A 27 -1.80 11.61 3.14
C TYR A 27 -3.13 10.84 3.08
N SER A 28 -4.13 11.36 2.34
CA SER A 28 -5.39 10.62 2.13
C SER A 28 -5.16 9.35 1.32
N ASN A 29 -4.30 9.38 0.30
CA ASN A 29 -3.92 8.20 -0.48
C ASN A 29 -3.18 7.16 0.37
N ILE A 30 -2.27 7.58 1.25
CA ILE A 30 -1.59 6.65 2.17
C ILE A 30 -2.62 5.97 3.09
N MET A 31 -3.56 6.73 3.66
CA MET A 31 -4.59 6.17 4.51
C MET A 31 -5.51 5.20 3.75
N MET A 32 -5.93 5.57 2.54
CA MET A 32 -6.77 4.74 1.66
C MET A 32 -6.07 3.43 1.25
N MET A 33 -4.78 3.49 0.91
CA MET A 33 -4.04 2.26 0.57
C MET A 33 -3.88 1.34 1.78
N ASN A 34 -3.68 1.92 2.98
CA ASN A 34 -3.62 1.13 4.21
C ASN A 34 -4.98 0.50 4.56
N THR A 35 -6.11 1.20 4.38
CA THR A 35 -7.45 0.61 4.59
C THR A 35 -7.70 -0.56 3.63
N LEU A 36 -7.38 -0.40 2.34
CA LEU A 36 -7.51 -1.48 1.35
C LEU A 36 -6.63 -2.68 1.72
N SER A 37 -5.38 -2.45 2.11
CA SER A 37 -4.46 -3.52 2.52
C SER A 37 -4.96 -4.29 3.75
N CYS A 38 -5.52 -3.59 4.74
CA CYS A 38 -6.11 -4.21 5.92
C CYS A 38 -7.32 -5.08 5.57
N ILE A 39 -8.18 -4.63 4.65
CA ILE A 39 -9.35 -5.40 4.20
C ILE A 39 -8.91 -6.66 3.45
N LEU A 40 -7.94 -6.55 2.55
CA LEU A 40 -7.49 -7.67 1.70
C LEU A 40 -6.70 -8.73 2.48
N PHE A 41 -5.81 -8.32 3.39
CA PHE A 41 -4.87 -9.24 4.04
C PHE A 41 -5.16 -9.49 5.52
N ILE A 42 -5.71 -8.52 6.25
CA ILE A 42 -5.88 -8.58 7.71
C ILE A 42 -7.36 -8.33 8.05
N SER A 43 -8.26 -9.09 7.41
CA SER A 43 -9.71 -8.91 7.51
C SER A 43 -10.19 -8.79 8.98
N PRO A 44 -11.01 -7.78 9.33
CA PRO A 44 -11.65 -7.70 10.65
C PRO A 44 -12.81 -8.70 10.73
N THR A 45 -12.63 -9.78 11.48
CA THR A 45 -13.64 -10.84 11.62
C THR A 45 -14.55 -10.58 12.84
N GLN A 46 -15.38 -9.53 12.78
CA GLN A 46 -16.33 -9.23 13.85
C GLN A 46 -17.76 -9.11 13.30
N PRO A 47 -18.76 -9.75 13.95
CA PRO A 47 -20.13 -9.85 13.42
C PRO A 47 -20.95 -8.58 13.59
N THR A 48 -20.59 -7.71 14.55
CA THR A 48 -21.31 -6.47 14.84
C THR A 48 -20.65 -5.27 14.15
N PRO A 49 -21.43 -4.36 13.52
CA PRO A 49 -20.89 -3.29 12.68
C PRO A 49 -20.04 -2.26 13.44
N GLU A 50 -20.38 -1.98 14.70
CA GLU A 50 -19.64 -1.02 15.53
C GLU A 50 -18.24 -1.55 15.90
N LEU A 51 -18.19 -2.79 16.40
CA LEU A 51 -16.93 -3.46 16.71
C LEU A 51 -16.08 -3.65 15.44
N PHE A 52 -16.70 -4.03 14.31
CA PHE A 52 -16.01 -4.12 13.02
C PHE A 52 -15.29 -2.82 12.66
N SER A 53 -15.97 -1.67 12.79
CA SER A 53 -15.41 -0.36 12.48
C SER A 53 -14.23 -0.02 13.40
N ILE A 54 -14.33 -0.32 14.69
CA ILE A 54 -13.25 -0.12 15.67
C ILE A 54 -12.05 -1.03 15.35
N ASN A 55 -12.29 -2.30 15.02
CA ASN A 55 -11.24 -3.26 14.67
C ASN A 55 -10.52 -2.86 13.36
N LEU A 56 -11.28 -2.43 12.36
CA LEU A 56 -10.71 -1.89 11.13
C LEU A 56 -9.84 -0.65 11.41
N MET A 57 -10.37 0.33 12.17
CA MET A 57 -9.63 1.55 12.51
C MET A 57 -8.34 1.27 13.28
N THR A 58 -8.37 0.36 14.25
CA THR A 58 -7.16 -0.02 15.02
C THR A 58 -6.11 -0.70 14.14
N LYS A 59 -6.51 -1.63 13.26
CA LYS A 59 -5.59 -2.27 12.29
C LYS A 59 -5.01 -1.28 11.29
N VAL A 60 -5.83 -0.37 10.77
CA VAL A 60 -5.37 0.69 9.87
C VAL A 60 -4.39 1.62 10.56
N ALA A 61 -4.65 2.01 11.81
CA ALA A 61 -3.72 2.81 12.61
C ALA A 61 -2.38 2.09 12.84
N LEU A 62 -2.40 0.77 13.07
CA LEU A 62 -1.17 -0.02 13.18
C LEU A 62 -0.38 -0.05 11.85
N MET A 63 -1.07 -0.20 10.71
CA MET A 63 -0.42 -0.17 9.40
C MET A 63 0.13 1.21 9.03
N THR A 64 -0.58 2.30 9.35
CA THR A 64 -0.06 3.66 9.12
C THR A 64 1.17 3.93 10.00
N MET A 65 1.17 3.46 11.25
CA MET A 65 2.35 3.54 12.13
C MET A 65 3.53 2.75 11.56
N ALA A 66 3.30 1.56 11.00
CA ALA A 66 4.34 0.80 10.32
C ALA A 66 4.91 1.57 9.11
N PHE A 67 4.06 2.22 8.31
CA PHE A 67 4.51 3.04 7.18
C PHE A 67 5.40 4.22 7.63
N LEU A 68 5.00 4.92 8.69
CA LEU A 68 5.82 5.99 9.28
C LEU A 68 7.15 5.46 9.83
N TRP A 69 7.15 4.28 10.45
CA TRP A 69 8.36 3.65 10.97
C TRP A 69 9.34 3.24 9.86
N VAL A 70 8.85 2.64 8.78
CA VAL A 70 9.66 2.31 7.59
C VAL A 70 10.26 3.58 6.98
N ARG A 71 9.48 4.65 6.84
CA ARG A 71 9.97 5.94 6.35
C ARG A 71 11.08 6.53 7.22
N ALA A 72 11.00 6.35 8.54
CA ALA A 72 12.01 6.86 9.47
C ALA A 72 13.30 6.01 9.50
N SER A 73 13.21 4.72 9.17
CA SER A 73 14.33 3.76 9.37
C SER A 73 15.18 3.55 8.13
N TYR A 74 14.60 3.61 6.92
CA TYR A 74 15.30 3.24 5.69
C TYR A 74 15.74 4.46 4.86
N PRO A 75 16.95 4.42 4.27
CA PRO A 75 17.39 5.43 3.33
C PRO A 75 16.61 5.32 2.01
N ARG A 76 16.50 6.43 1.28
CA ARG A 76 15.81 6.48 -0.01
C ARG A 76 16.57 5.67 -1.08
N PHE A 77 15.83 4.92 -1.89
CA PHE A 77 16.39 4.21 -3.05
C PHE A 77 16.50 5.15 -4.25
N ARG A 78 17.56 4.98 -5.06
CA ARG A 78 17.69 5.65 -6.35
C ARG A 78 16.69 5.08 -7.36
N TYR A 79 16.20 5.92 -8.28
CA TYR A 79 15.23 5.54 -9.31
C TYR A 79 15.62 4.27 -10.09
N ASP A 80 16.89 4.15 -10.50
CA ASP A 80 17.39 2.99 -11.25
C ASP A 80 17.27 1.68 -10.44
N GLN A 81 17.54 1.74 -9.13
CA GLN A 81 17.43 0.59 -8.23
C GLN A 81 15.98 0.20 -8.01
N LEU A 82 15.08 1.20 -7.87
CA LEU A 82 13.64 0.97 -7.76
C LEU A 82 13.10 0.29 -9.02
N MET A 83 13.48 0.79 -10.21
CA MET A 83 13.06 0.18 -11.47
C MET A 83 13.60 -1.24 -11.61
N HIS A 84 14.86 -1.49 -11.25
CA HIS A 84 15.42 -2.84 -11.25
C HIS A 84 14.66 -3.78 -10.31
N LEU A 85 14.34 -3.33 -9.10
CA LEU A 85 13.63 -4.10 -8.09
C LEU A 85 12.20 -4.46 -8.53
N LEU A 86 11.44 -3.51 -9.07
CA LEU A 86 10.10 -3.79 -9.60
C LEU A 86 10.14 -4.74 -10.80
N TRP A 87 10.97 -4.45 -11.80
CA TRP A 87 10.91 -5.15 -13.09
C TRP A 87 11.64 -6.50 -13.09
N LYS A 88 12.77 -6.62 -12.41
CA LYS A 88 13.56 -7.86 -12.44
C LYS A 88 13.29 -8.78 -11.27
N GLN A 89 12.82 -8.26 -10.14
CA GLN A 89 12.58 -9.08 -8.95
C GLN A 89 11.10 -9.28 -8.66
N PHE A 90 10.32 -8.20 -8.54
CA PHE A 90 8.90 -8.35 -8.22
C PHE A 90 8.07 -8.90 -9.38
N LEU A 91 8.29 -8.43 -10.61
CA LEU A 91 7.46 -8.85 -11.74
C LEU A 91 7.56 -10.37 -12.06
N PRO A 92 8.75 -11.00 -12.10
CA PRO A 92 8.82 -12.46 -12.26
C PRO A 92 8.18 -13.21 -11.09
N LEU A 93 8.33 -12.70 -9.86
CA LEU A 93 7.76 -13.32 -8.66
C LEU A 93 6.23 -13.23 -8.65
N THR A 94 5.64 -12.09 -9.01
CA THR A 94 4.18 -11.92 -9.06
C THR A 94 3.55 -12.78 -10.15
N LEU A 95 4.23 -12.94 -11.30
CA LEU A 95 3.79 -13.88 -12.34
C LEU A 95 3.83 -15.32 -11.86
N ALA A 96 4.89 -15.74 -11.17
CA ALA A 96 4.99 -17.07 -10.58
C ALA A 96 3.87 -17.32 -9.54
N MET A 97 3.63 -16.34 -8.66
CA MET A 97 2.56 -16.41 -7.65
C MET A 97 1.17 -16.43 -8.29
N CYS A 98 0.94 -15.72 -9.40
CA CYS A 98 -0.32 -15.73 -10.13
C CYS A 98 -0.63 -17.12 -10.73
N LEU A 99 0.37 -17.74 -11.37
CA LEU A 99 0.24 -19.10 -11.88
C LEU A 99 -0.02 -20.09 -10.74
N TRP A 100 0.69 -19.94 -9.63
CA TRP A 100 0.52 -20.78 -8.45
C TRP A 100 -0.89 -20.67 -7.84
N HIS A 101 -1.38 -19.45 -7.63
CA HIS A 101 -2.71 -19.19 -7.06
C HIS A 101 -3.86 -19.65 -7.96
N THR A 102 -3.65 -19.74 -9.28
CA THR A 102 -4.64 -20.30 -10.21
C THR A 102 -4.58 -21.83 -10.25
N SER A 103 -3.37 -22.43 -10.23
CA SER A 103 -3.22 -23.88 -10.29
C SER A 103 -3.61 -24.59 -8.99
N LEU A 104 -3.31 -23.99 -7.83
CA LEU A 104 -3.51 -24.64 -6.53
C LEU A 104 -4.98 -25.00 -6.26
N PRO A 105 -5.96 -24.06 -6.35
CA PRO A 105 -7.36 -24.38 -6.10
C PRO A 105 -7.90 -25.43 -7.07
N VAL A 106 -7.43 -25.43 -8.32
CA VAL A 106 -7.83 -26.42 -9.33
C VAL A 106 -7.31 -27.81 -8.96
N SER A 107 -6.03 -27.92 -8.60
CA SER A 107 -5.40 -29.22 -8.27
C SER A 107 -5.96 -29.86 -7.00
N MET A 108 -6.32 -29.06 -6.00
CA MET A 108 -6.86 -29.55 -4.73
C MET A 108 -8.40 -29.59 -4.70
N PHE A 109 -9.07 -29.30 -5.82
CA PHE A 109 -10.54 -29.16 -5.90
C PHE A 109 -11.13 -28.17 -4.88
N LEU A 110 -10.41 -27.09 -4.57
CA LEU A 110 -10.76 -26.03 -3.60
C LEU A 110 -11.20 -24.73 -4.29
N LEU A 111 -11.96 -24.82 -5.38
CA LEU A 111 -12.51 -23.64 -6.04
C LEU A 111 -13.52 -22.94 -5.11
N PRO A 112 -13.40 -21.62 -4.89
CA PRO A 112 -14.36 -20.88 -4.09
C PRO A 112 -15.73 -20.87 -4.78
N PRO A 113 -16.84 -20.87 -4.02
CA PRO A 113 -18.18 -20.76 -4.59
C PRO A 113 -18.36 -19.40 -5.28
N GLN A 114 -18.95 -19.40 -6.48
CA GLN A 114 -19.24 -18.18 -7.25
C GLN A 114 -20.56 -17.49 -6.83
N GLN A 115 -21.12 -17.88 -5.68
CA GLN A 115 -22.42 -17.38 -5.22
C GLN A 115 -22.32 -15.97 -4.64
#